data_AF-A0A2A6RL70-F1
#
_entry.id   AF-A0A2A6RL70-F1
#
_cell.length_a   1.000
_cell.length_b   1.000
_cell.length_c   1.000
_cell.angle_alpha   90.00
_cell.angle_beta   90.00
_cell.angle_gamma   90.00
#
_symmetry.space_group_name_H-M   'P 1'
#
loop_
_entity.id
_entity.type
_entity.pdbx_description
1 polymer ?
#
loop_
_entity_poly.entity_id
_entity_poly.type
_entity_poly.pdbx_seq_one_letter_code
_entity_poly.pdbx_strand_id
1 'polypeptide(L)'
;MGELLGALGLAWPRLLFYPGGIFALVAAWLLAMWLRHCARALILEPEATWQPNRIIPFTIVDCRLQIGEHGAPMGFSVLDNAACSRVIGIIATVPPLAVVSLLPLAPARPFPYGLDLIVALALLEWPRIWLQRQPTRNDLLHAYWPLLIAAWGWSEATGGLGLSRLLAWPEPMARQILMLMGTALWLTSLPPLLDGELRSLAARLRALGLLLIACLPLIALLAAYGAAWLPNAWQGRIFPLVALVSAALLLGALLRLPPKLLQRGQLLLALGLLGVWVSLLV
;
A
#
# COMPACT_ATOMS: atom_id res chain seq x y z
N MET A 1 3.29 -9.49 -22.94
CA MET A 1 3.33 -8.00 -23.06
C MET A 1 1.98 -7.41 -23.51
N GLY A 2 1.29 -7.98 -24.51
CA GLY A 2 0.00 -7.47 -24.98
C GLY A 2 -1.10 -7.35 -23.91
N GLU A 3 -1.18 -8.30 -22.98
CA GLU A 3 -2.16 -8.26 -21.88
C GLU A 3 -1.93 -7.13 -20.88
N LEU A 4 -0.66 -6.80 -20.60
CA LEU A 4 -0.28 -5.68 -19.72
C LEU A 4 -0.63 -4.34 -20.37
N LEU A 5 -0.36 -4.19 -21.68
CA LEU A 5 -0.72 -2.99 -22.43
C LEU A 5 -2.24 -2.85 -22.58
N GLY A 6 -2.96 -3.96 -22.72
CA GLY A 6 -4.43 -3.99 -22.70
C GLY A 6 -5.01 -3.60 -21.33
N ALA A 7 -4.45 -4.13 -20.24
CA ALA A 7 -4.83 -3.78 -18.88
C ALA A 7 -4.54 -2.31 -18.56
N LEU A 8 -3.39 -1.78 -18.98
CA LEU A 8 -3.05 -0.36 -18.88
C LEU A 8 -4.01 0.50 -19.71
N GLY A 9 -4.28 0.10 -20.95
CA GLY A 9 -5.23 0.80 -21.84
C GLY A 9 -6.65 0.87 -21.27
N LEU A 10 -7.09 -0.14 -20.52
CA LEU A 10 -8.40 -0.20 -19.86
C LEU A 10 -8.43 0.41 -18.45
N ALA A 11 -7.27 0.53 -17.79
CA ALA A 11 -7.12 1.23 -16.52
C ALA A 11 -7.40 2.73 -16.67
N TRP A 12 -6.97 3.35 -17.78
CA TRP A 12 -7.18 4.78 -18.05
C TRP A 12 -8.66 5.19 -18.11
N PRO A 13 -9.56 4.48 -18.83
CA PRO A 13 -10.98 4.74 -18.78
C PRO A 13 -11.58 4.61 -17.38
N ARG A 14 -11.15 3.61 -16.58
CA ARG A 14 -11.61 3.45 -15.19
C ARG A 14 -11.09 4.55 -14.27
N LEU A 15 -9.91 5.08 -14.57
CA LEU A 15 -9.32 6.18 -13.83
C LEU A 15 -10.02 7.51 -14.14
N LEU A 16 -10.29 7.77 -15.42
CA LEU A 16 -10.81 9.06 -15.91
C LEU A 16 -12.33 9.15 -15.89
N PHE A 17 -13.05 8.05 -16.19
CA PHE A 17 -14.51 8.06 -16.34
C PHE A 17 -15.27 7.40 -15.19
N TYR A 18 -14.60 6.63 -14.33
CA TYR A 18 -15.23 6.07 -13.14
C TYR A 18 -14.90 6.93 -11.91
N PRO A 19 -15.87 7.16 -11.00
CA PRO A 19 -15.64 7.90 -9.75
C PRO A 19 -14.54 7.29 -8.87
N GLY A 20 -14.13 6.05 -9.15
CA GLY A 20 -13.06 5.35 -8.44
C GLY A 20 -11.68 6.00 -8.53
N GLY A 21 -11.31 6.61 -9.66
CA GLY A 21 -9.98 7.23 -9.83
C GLY A 21 -9.80 8.50 -8.99
N ILE A 22 -10.77 9.41 -9.05
CA ILE A 22 -10.80 10.63 -8.22
C ILE A 22 -10.94 10.23 -6.74
N PHE A 23 -11.79 9.26 -6.43
CA PHE A 23 -11.92 8.74 -5.07
C PHE A 23 -10.60 8.17 -4.55
N ALA A 24 -9.86 7.41 -5.36
CA ALA A 24 -8.55 6.89 -4.99
C ALA A 24 -7.54 8.01 -4.69
N LEU A 25 -7.51 9.09 -5.47
CA LEU A 25 -6.65 10.24 -5.20
C LEU A 25 -7.03 10.95 -3.90
N VAL A 26 -8.32 11.16 -3.66
CA VAL A 26 -8.82 11.77 -2.41
C VAL A 26 -8.55 10.87 -1.22
N ALA A 27 -8.78 9.56 -1.34
CA ALA A 27 -8.50 8.57 -0.31
C ALA A 27 -7.00 8.49 0.00
N ALA A 28 -6.13 8.51 -1.02
CA ALA A 28 -4.67 8.56 -0.84
C ALA A 28 -4.25 9.83 -0.10
N TRP A 29 -4.87 10.96 -0.43
CA TRP A 29 -4.59 12.24 0.23
C TRP A 29 -5.04 12.25 1.69
N LEU A 30 -6.27 11.82 1.98
CA LEU A 30 -6.80 11.69 3.34
C LEU A 30 -5.98 10.72 4.19
N LEU A 31 -5.66 9.54 3.64
CA LEU A 31 -4.80 8.55 4.31
C LEU A 31 -3.43 9.17 4.63
N ALA A 32 -2.81 9.87 3.69
CA ALA A 32 -1.53 10.52 3.91
C ALA A 32 -1.59 11.65 4.95
N MET A 33 -2.72 12.37 5.08
CA MET A 33 -2.90 13.33 6.16
C MET A 33 -3.06 12.64 7.52
N TRP A 34 -3.85 11.57 7.57
CA TRP A 34 -4.06 10.78 8.78
C TRP A 34 -2.76 10.14 9.29
N LEU A 35 -2.01 9.46 8.41
CA LEU A 35 -0.72 8.86 8.75
C LEU A 35 0.29 9.90 9.26
N ARG A 36 0.31 11.11 8.67
CA ARG A 36 1.12 12.22 9.16
C ARG A 36 0.69 12.71 10.54
N HIS A 37 -0.61 12.70 10.83
CA HIS A 37 -1.12 13.03 12.16
C HIS A 37 -0.71 11.98 13.21
N CYS A 38 -0.84 10.69 12.89
CA CYS A 38 -0.41 9.60 13.76
C CYS A 38 1.09 9.64 14.05
N ALA A 39 1.92 9.91 13.03
CA ALA A 39 3.38 10.03 13.20
C ALA A 39 3.80 11.22 14.08
N ARG A 40 3.08 12.35 14.03
CA ARG A 40 3.36 13.52 14.88
C ARG A 40 3.05 13.28 16.35
N ALA A 41 2.02 12.48 16.64
CA ALA A 41 1.66 12.14 18.02
C ALA A 41 2.76 11.35 18.75
N LEU A 42 3.64 10.67 18.01
CA LEU A 42 4.78 9.93 18.57
C LEU A 42 5.97 10.82 18.98
N ILE A 43 6.01 12.08 18.52
CA ILE A 43 7.13 13.01 18.75
C ILE A 43 6.89 13.87 20.02
N LEU A 44 5.76 13.68 20.71
CA LEU A 44 5.46 14.35 21.98
C LEU A 44 5.95 13.55 23.19
N GLU A 45 7.16 12.96 23.12
CA GLU A 45 7.96 12.80 24.34
C GLU A 45 8.78 14.08 24.55
N PRO A 46 8.69 14.72 25.74
CA PRO A 46 9.51 15.87 26.06
C PRO A 46 10.96 15.42 26.31
N GLU A 47 11.92 16.31 26.00
CA GLU A 47 13.37 16.15 26.22
C GLU A 47 14.19 15.46 25.11
N ALA A 48 14.23 16.09 23.94
CA ALA A 48 15.50 16.19 23.20
C ALA A 48 15.52 17.49 22.38
N THR A 49 16.26 18.47 22.91
CA THR A 49 16.78 19.68 22.26
C THR A 49 16.46 19.85 20.77
N TRP A 50 15.36 20.56 20.51
CA TRP A 50 14.93 20.99 19.18
C TRP A 50 15.99 21.93 18.57
N GLN A 51 16.80 21.44 17.64
CA GLN A 51 17.63 22.30 16.79
C GLN A 51 16.76 22.90 15.67
N PRO A 52 16.57 24.24 15.62
CA PRO A 52 15.60 24.90 14.75
C PRO A 52 16.06 25.05 13.29
N ASN A 53 17.01 24.23 12.80
CA ASN A 53 17.60 24.40 11.45
C ASN A 53 17.12 23.42 10.38
N ARG A 54 16.08 22.61 10.64
CA ARG A 54 15.43 21.80 9.59
C ARG A 54 14.26 22.56 8.97
N ILE A 55 14.61 23.62 8.23
CA ILE A 55 13.75 24.22 7.23
C ILE A 55 13.33 23.15 6.23
N ILE A 56 12.04 23.17 5.90
CA ILE A 56 11.32 22.34 4.94
C ILE A 56 12.14 22.11 3.66
N PRO A 57 12.54 20.89 3.29
CA PRO A 57 12.87 20.61 1.91
C PRO A 57 11.55 20.26 1.22
N PHE A 58 10.95 21.25 0.56
CA PHE A 58 10.45 20.95 -0.77
C PHE A 58 11.69 20.48 -1.52
N THR A 59 11.77 19.18 -1.80
CA THR A 59 12.69 18.64 -2.81
C THR A 59 12.27 19.22 -4.16
N ILE A 60 12.64 20.49 -4.37
CA ILE A 60 13.21 20.91 -5.64
C ILE A 60 14.43 20.01 -5.75
N VAL A 61 14.37 19.06 -6.68
CA VAL A 61 15.54 18.33 -7.16
C VAL A 61 16.66 19.34 -7.30
N ASP A 62 17.79 19.01 -6.68
CA ASP A 62 19.06 19.72 -6.59
C ASP A 62 19.49 20.39 -7.92
N CYS A 63 18.76 21.43 -8.33
CA CYS A 63 19.20 22.43 -9.27
C CYS A 63 20.10 23.30 -8.43
N ARG A 64 21.36 22.87 -8.34
CA ARG A 64 22.51 23.58 -7.81
C ARG A 64 22.17 25.03 -7.49
N LEU A 65 22.12 25.34 -6.20
CA LEU A 65 22.31 26.68 -5.68
C LEU A 65 23.79 27.05 -5.92
N GLN A 66 24.15 27.19 -7.19
CA GLN A 66 25.39 27.75 -7.69
C GLN A 66 25.07 29.17 -8.20
N ILE A 67 24.29 29.91 -7.41
CA ILE A 67 23.92 31.31 -7.65
C ILE A 67 24.78 32.12 -6.67
N GLY A 68 25.81 32.78 -7.21
CA GLY A 68 26.86 33.49 -6.47
C GLY A 68 28.03 32.53 -6.27
N GLU A 69 29.06 32.51 -7.11
CA GLU A 69 29.98 33.63 -7.26
C GLU A 69 30.45 33.88 -8.70
N HIS A 70 30.06 33.07 -9.69
CA HIS A 70 30.54 33.22 -11.07
C HIS A 70 29.36 33.33 -12.04
N GLY A 71 29.23 34.50 -12.67
CA GLY A 71 28.15 34.88 -13.58
C GLY A 71 28.08 34.04 -14.86
N ALA A 72 27.65 32.79 -14.74
CA ALA A 72 27.30 31.95 -15.87
C ALA A 72 25.81 32.17 -16.23
N PRO A 73 25.47 32.38 -17.52
CA PRO A 73 24.08 32.57 -17.94
C PRO A 73 23.24 31.33 -17.62
N MET A 74 21.99 31.55 -17.17
CA MET A 74 21.00 30.48 -16.98
C MET A 74 20.77 29.74 -18.30
N GLY A 75 21.48 28.63 -18.50
CA GLY A 75 21.34 27.77 -19.67
C GLY A 75 20.12 26.86 -19.56
N PHE A 76 19.64 26.41 -20.73
CA PHE A 76 18.55 25.44 -20.95
C PHE A 76 18.58 24.18 -20.05
N SER A 77 19.71 23.85 -19.40
CA SER A 77 19.87 22.69 -18.53
C SER A 77 18.99 22.68 -17.27
N VAL A 78 18.55 23.84 -16.76
CA VAL A 78 17.67 23.91 -15.58
C VAL A 78 16.23 23.53 -15.95
N LEU A 79 15.77 23.94 -17.14
CA LEU A 79 14.46 23.55 -17.68
C LEU A 79 14.43 22.06 -18.01
N ASP A 80 15.52 21.52 -18.57
CA ASP A 80 15.64 20.08 -18.85
C ASP A 80 15.65 19.25 -17.56
N ASN A 81 16.32 19.69 -16.49
CA ASN A 81 16.30 19.00 -15.20
C ASN A 81 14.92 19.03 -14.52
N ALA A 82 14.19 20.15 -14.61
CA ALA A 82 12.83 20.25 -14.08
C ALA A 82 11.83 19.40 -14.89
N ALA A 83 11.97 19.37 -16.21
CA ALA A 83 11.17 18.51 -17.08
C ALA A 83 11.48 17.03 -16.81
N CYS A 84 12.75 16.66 -16.67
CA CYS A 84 13.17 15.30 -16.37
C CYS A 84 12.68 14.84 -14.98
N SER A 85 12.75 15.72 -13.97
CA SER A 85 12.19 15.47 -12.64
C SER A 85 10.67 15.24 -12.67
N ARG A 86 9.92 16.03 -13.46
CA ARG A 86 8.47 15.82 -13.63
C ARG A 86 8.14 14.51 -14.34
N VAL A 87 8.87 14.17 -15.39
CA VAL A 87 8.68 12.92 -16.14
C VAL A 87 8.94 11.70 -15.24
N ILE A 88 10.03 11.75 -14.45
CA ILE A 88 10.34 10.70 -13.46
C ILE A 88 9.21 10.57 -12.42
N GLY A 89 8.69 11.70 -11.93
CA GLY A 89 7.57 11.72 -11.00
C GLY A 89 6.30 11.06 -11.58
N ILE A 90 5.96 11.38 -12.83
CA ILE A 90 4.79 10.80 -13.52
C ILE A 90 4.97 9.30 -13.72
N ILE A 91 6.12 8.87 -14.25
CA ILE A 91 6.42 7.45 -14.50
C ILE A 91 6.38 6.65 -13.19
N ALA A 92 6.84 7.22 -12.08
CA ALA A 92 6.75 6.56 -10.77
C ALA A 92 5.30 6.46 -10.26
N THR A 93 4.40 7.38 -10.63
CA THR A 93 3.00 7.35 -10.17
C THR A 93 2.09 6.43 -10.97
N VAL A 94 2.36 6.19 -12.25
CA VAL A 94 1.46 5.41 -13.13
C VAL A 94 1.27 3.96 -12.64
N PRO A 95 2.33 3.21 -12.25
CA PRO A 95 2.18 1.83 -11.80
C PRO A 95 1.31 1.64 -10.54
N PRO A 96 1.54 2.35 -9.42
CA PRO A 96 0.69 2.19 -8.24
C PRO A 96 -0.74 2.67 -8.52
N LEU A 97 -0.91 3.70 -9.36
CA LEU A 97 -2.23 4.18 -9.77
C LEU A 97 -3.00 3.13 -10.57
N ALA A 98 -2.31 2.43 -11.49
CA ALA A 98 -2.89 1.33 -12.26
C ALA A 98 -3.38 0.21 -11.33
N VAL A 99 -2.56 -0.21 -10.34
CA VAL A 99 -2.97 -1.22 -9.35
C VAL A 99 -4.22 -0.77 -8.60
N VAL A 100 -4.22 0.45 -8.05
CA VAL A 100 -5.36 0.97 -7.29
C VAL A 100 -6.64 1.01 -8.14
N SER A 101 -6.52 1.34 -9.43
CA SER A 101 -7.66 1.37 -10.35
C SER A 101 -8.17 -0.02 -10.78
N LEU A 102 -7.31 -1.03 -10.71
CA LEU A 102 -7.60 -2.42 -11.11
C LEU A 102 -8.03 -3.29 -9.93
N LEU A 103 -7.92 -2.79 -8.69
CA LEU A 103 -8.36 -3.52 -7.51
C LEU A 103 -9.86 -3.87 -7.60
N PRO A 104 -10.25 -5.08 -7.16
CA PRO A 104 -11.63 -5.56 -7.28
C PRO A 104 -12.51 -4.97 -6.17
N LEU A 105 -12.58 -3.65 -6.06
CA LEU A 105 -13.44 -2.98 -5.07
C LEU A 105 -14.83 -2.73 -5.68
N ALA A 106 -15.88 -3.24 -5.05
CA ALA A 106 -17.24 -2.87 -5.39
C ALA A 106 -17.42 -1.34 -5.23
N PRO A 107 -18.12 -0.64 -6.16
CA PRO A 107 -18.98 -1.15 -7.23
C PRO A 107 -18.30 -1.30 -8.61
N ALA A 108 -16.97 -1.41 -8.69
CA ALA A 108 -16.30 -1.56 -9.98
C ALA A 108 -16.76 -2.84 -10.69
N ARG A 109 -17.02 -2.75 -12.01
CA ARG A 109 -17.36 -3.95 -12.81
C ARG A 109 -16.25 -5.00 -12.69
N PRO A 110 -16.58 -6.30 -12.57
CA PRO A 110 -15.57 -7.35 -12.55
C PRO A 110 -14.71 -7.25 -13.82
N PHE A 111 -13.40 -7.29 -13.63
CA PHE A 111 -12.44 -7.27 -14.72
C PHE A 111 -12.09 -8.72 -15.06
N PRO A 112 -12.17 -9.15 -16.34
CA PRO A 112 -12.02 -10.55 -16.72
C PRO A 112 -10.61 -11.10 -16.45
N TYR A 113 -9.60 -10.23 -16.41
CA TYR A 113 -8.22 -10.61 -16.09
C TYR A 113 -7.92 -10.25 -14.64
N GLY A 114 -7.95 -11.23 -13.73
CA GLY A 114 -7.62 -10.99 -12.33
C GLY A 114 -6.17 -10.51 -12.19
N LEU A 115 -5.95 -9.40 -11.47
CA LEU A 115 -4.61 -8.96 -11.10
C LEU A 115 -4.05 -9.92 -10.04
N ASP A 116 -2.86 -10.46 -10.27
CA ASP A 116 -2.13 -11.29 -9.31
C ASP A 116 -1.48 -10.39 -8.24
N LEU A 117 -1.50 -10.84 -6.98
CA LEU A 117 -0.86 -10.19 -5.85
C LEU A 117 0.63 -9.90 -6.11
N ILE A 118 1.36 -10.82 -6.76
CA ILE A 118 2.80 -10.61 -7.04
C ILE A 118 2.98 -9.44 -8.01
N VAL A 119 2.16 -9.39 -9.07
CA VAL A 119 2.19 -8.31 -10.06
C VAL A 119 1.77 -6.99 -9.43
N ALA A 120 0.74 -7.01 -8.57
CA ALA A 120 0.30 -5.84 -7.83
C ALA A 120 1.40 -5.29 -6.93
N LEU A 121 2.10 -6.16 -6.18
CA LEU A 121 3.23 -5.77 -5.35
C LEU A 121 4.37 -5.19 -6.20
N ALA A 122 4.75 -5.82 -7.31
CA ALA A 122 5.80 -5.31 -8.18
C ALA A 122 5.49 -3.89 -8.71
N LEU A 123 4.24 -3.65 -9.12
CA LEU A 123 3.79 -2.34 -9.60
C LEU A 123 3.68 -1.31 -8.46
N LEU A 124 3.26 -1.71 -7.26
CA LEU A 124 3.21 -0.83 -6.09
C LEU A 124 4.61 -0.46 -5.59
N GLU A 125 5.57 -1.37 -5.70
CA GLU A 125 6.97 -1.17 -5.30
C GLU A 125 7.82 -0.48 -6.37
N TRP A 126 7.29 -0.31 -7.58
CA TRP A 126 7.93 0.41 -8.67
C TRP A 126 8.52 1.78 -8.28
N PRO A 127 7.81 2.65 -7.51
CA PRO A 127 8.36 3.94 -7.10
C PRO A 127 9.63 3.80 -6.28
N ARG A 128 9.75 2.77 -5.43
CA ARG A 128 10.95 2.54 -4.61
C ARG A 128 12.13 2.17 -5.49
N ILE A 129 11.93 1.24 -6.43
CA ILE A 129 12.97 0.76 -7.34
C ILE A 129 13.53 1.92 -8.18
N TRP A 130 12.67 2.85 -8.59
CA TRP A 130 13.07 3.99 -9.41
C TRP A 130 13.62 5.19 -8.63
N LEU A 131 13.14 5.44 -7.41
CA LEU A 131 13.51 6.63 -6.63
C LEU A 131 14.64 6.38 -5.62
N GLN A 132 14.94 5.12 -5.26
CA GLN A 132 15.96 4.81 -4.26
C GLN A 132 17.28 4.32 -4.86
N ARG A 133 18.39 4.68 -4.19
CA ARG A 133 19.68 3.99 -4.34
C ARG A 133 19.50 2.54 -3.93
N GLN A 134 20.04 1.63 -4.74
CA GLN A 134 19.88 0.17 -4.65
C GLN A 134 19.86 -0.34 -3.20
N PRO A 135 18.71 -0.79 -2.67
CA PRO A 135 18.63 -1.36 -1.33
C PRO A 135 19.46 -2.64 -1.26
N THR A 136 20.08 -2.93 -0.11
CA THR A 136 20.82 -4.19 0.02
C THR A 136 19.84 -5.36 0.06
N ARG A 137 20.28 -6.54 -0.39
CA ARG A 137 19.46 -7.76 -0.38
C ARG A 137 18.90 -8.07 1.02
N ASN A 138 19.70 -7.84 2.07
CA ASN A 138 19.27 -8.09 3.44
C ASN A 138 18.18 -7.12 3.89
N ASP A 139 18.27 -5.84 3.50
CA ASP A 139 17.24 -4.85 3.83
C ASP A 139 15.90 -5.23 3.20
N LEU A 140 15.92 -5.70 1.94
CA LEU A 140 14.73 -6.19 1.26
C LEU A 140 14.16 -7.44 1.95
N LEU A 141 14.99 -8.43 2.28
CA LEU A 141 14.49 -9.63 2.96
C LEU A 141 13.87 -9.30 4.31
N HIS A 142 14.53 -8.46 5.12
CA HIS A 142 14.02 -8.07 6.43
C HIS A 142 12.73 -7.25 6.36
N ALA A 143 12.56 -6.40 5.34
CA ALA A 143 11.37 -5.59 5.19
C ALA A 143 10.18 -6.37 4.60
N TYR A 144 10.42 -7.31 3.68
CA TYR A 144 9.35 -7.96 2.91
C TYR A 144 9.03 -9.40 3.34
N TRP A 145 9.85 -10.07 4.16
CA TRP A 145 9.53 -11.43 4.61
C TRP A 145 8.13 -11.57 5.26
N PRO A 146 7.62 -10.62 6.08
CA PRO A 146 6.31 -10.78 6.69
C PRO A 146 5.20 -10.68 5.63
N LEU A 147 5.37 -9.80 4.62
CA LEU A 147 4.44 -9.69 3.49
C LEU A 147 4.40 -10.99 2.68
N LEU A 148 5.56 -11.62 2.45
CA LEU A 148 5.63 -12.87 1.69
C LEU A 148 4.94 -14.02 2.43
N ILE A 149 5.13 -14.13 3.75
CA ILE A 149 4.43 -15.12 4.57
C ILE A 149 2.92 -14.85 4.63
N ALA A 150 2.52 -13.58 4.73
CA ALA A 150 1.12 -13.19 4.67
C ALA A 150 0.47 -13.56 3.32
N ALA A 151 1.15 -13.25 2.21
CA ALA A 151 0.73 -13.61 0.86
C ALA A 151 0.59 -15.13 0.68
N TRP A 152 1.54 -15.89 1.24
CA TRP A 152 1.46 -17.34 1.23
C TRP A 152 0.25 -17.85 2.04
N GLY A 153 0.02 -17.33 3.25
CA GLY A 153 -1.15 -17.68 4.05
C GLY A 153 -2.47 -17.39 3.35
N TRP A 154 -2.57 -16.29 2.62
CA TRP A 154 -3.72 -15.99 1.77
C TRP A 154 -3.86 -16.95 0.59
N SER A 155 -2.74 -17.31 -0.04
CA SER A 155 -2.73 -18.24 -1.17
C SER A 155 -3.24 -19.62 -0.78
N GLU A 156 -2.88 -20.09 0.42
CA GLU A 156 -3.35 -21.36 0.96
C GLU A 156 -4.83 -21.28 1.38
N ALA A 157 -5.23 -20.17 2.00
CA ALA A 157 -6.62 -19.98 2.42
C ALA A 157 -7.61 -19.91 1.23
N THR A 158 -7.20 -19.30 0.12
CA THR A 158 -8.07 -19.04 -1.05
C THR A 158 -7.72 -19.89 -2.29
N GLY A 159 -6.70 -20.74 -2.20
CA GLY A 159 -6.21 -21.60 -3.28
C GLY A 159 -5.46 -20.87 -4.41
N GLY A 160 -5.00 -19.62 -4.21
CA GLY A 160 -4.20 -18.89 -5.19
C GLY A 160 -3.93 -17.43 -4.83
N LEU A 161 -3.11 -16.74 -5.63
CA LEU A 161 -2.66 -15.36 -5.39
C LEU A 161 -3.46 -14.27 -6.14
N GLY A 162 -4.54 -14.65 -6.83
CA GLY A 162 -5.38 -13.68 -7.52
C GLY A 162 -6.11 -12.75 -6.54
N LEU A 163 -6.02 -11.43 -6.73
CA LEU A 163 -6.66 -10.46 -5.82
C LEU A 163 -8.18 -10.62 -5.72
N SER A 164 -8.83 -11.09 -6.78
CA SER A 164 -10.26 -11.41 -6.76
C SER A 164 -10.60 -12.57 -5.83
N ARG A 165 -9.68 -13.52 -5.62
CA ARG A 165 -9.87 -14.65 -4.70
C ARG A 165 -9.83 -14.23 -3.24
N LEU A 166 -9.15 -13.14 -2.92
CA LEU A 166 -9.14 -12.57 -1.57
C LEU A 166 -10.50 -12.02 -1.13
N LEU A 167 -11.44 -11.85 -2.06
CA LEU A 167 -12.83 -11.48 -1.75
C LEU A 167 -13.71 -12.70 -1.44
N ALA A 168 -13.23 -13.92 -1.71
CA ALA A 168 -13.96 -15.14 -1.38
C ALA A 168 -13.65 -15.54 0.06
N TRP A 169 -14.70 -15.61 0.89
CA TRP A 169 -14.55 -16.09 2.26
C TRP A 169 -14.46 -17.62 2.28
N PRO A 170 -13.40 -18.21 2.87
CA PRO A 170 -13.24 -19.65 2.88
C PRO A 170 -14.21 -20.31 3.88
N GLU A 171 -14.78 -21.45 3.51
CA GLU A 171 -15.68 -22.21 4.39
C GLU A 171 -14.98 -22.85 5.59
N PRO A 172 -13.87 -23.61 5.46
CA PRO A 172 -13.30 -24.31 6.59
C PRO A 172 -12.63 -23.33 7.58
N MET A 173 -12.92 -23.51 8.87
CA MET A 173 -12.47 -22.65 9.96
C MET A 173 -10.95 -22.43 9.96
N ALA A 174 -10.17 -23.49 9.70
CA ALA A 174 -8.71 -23.38 9.62
C ALA A 174 -8.24 -22.42 8.51
N ARG A 175 -8.89 -22.42 7.33
CA ARG A 175 -8.57 -21.46 6.25
C ARG A 175 -9.06 -20.04 6.58
N GLN A 176 -10.16 -19.90 7.32
CA GLN A 176 -10.58 -18.59 7.83
C GLN A 176 -9.52 -18.01 8.78
N ILE A 177 -9.00 -18.82 9.70
CA ILE A 177 -7.92 -18.43 10.61
C ILE A 177 -6.67 -18.05 9.81
N LEU A 178 -6.26 -18.85 8.82
CA LEU A 178 -5.13 -18.51 7.94
C LEU A 178 -5.32 -17.16 7.24
N MET A 179 -6.52 -16.91 6.71
CA MET A 179 -6.84 -15.65 6.02
C MET A 179 -6.76 -14.45 6.96
N LEU A 180 -7.30 -14.57 8.17
CA LEU A 180 -7.25 -13.50 9.18
C LEU A 180 -5.84 -13.27 9.71
N MET A 181 -5.09 -14.34 10.01
CA MET A 181 -3.70 -14.24 10.46
C MET A 181 -2.79 -13.66 9.37
N GLY A 182 -2.98 -14.04 8.10
CA GLY A 182 -2.29 -13.44 6.96
C GLY A 182 -2.63 -11.95 6.83
N THR A 183 -3.89 -11.57 7.03
CA THR A 183 -4.31 -10.17 7.00
C THR A 183 -3.69 -9.35 8.14
N ALA A 184 -3.66 -9.90 9.36
CA ALA A 184 -3.01 -9.26 10.50
C ALA A 184 -1.49 -9.14 10.28
N LEU A 185 -0.85 -10.17 9.74
CA LEU A 185 0.58 -10.15 9.42
C LEU A 185 0.90 -9.12 8.32
N TRP A 186 0.03 -9.01 7.30
CA TRP A 186 0.15 -7.99 6.26
C TRP A 186 0.06 -6.59 6.86
N LEU A 187 -0.99 -6.29 7.64
CA LEU A 187 -1.18 -4.96 8.25
C LEU A 187 -0.05 -4.59 9.21
N THR A 188 0.44 -5.55 10.00
CA THR A 188 1.58 -5.35 10.90
C THR A 188 2.90 -5.16 10.14
N SER A 189 3.01 -5.60 8.89
CA SER A 189 4.20 -5.38 8.05
C SER A 189 4.25 -4.01 7.37
N LEU A 190 3.13 -3.28 7.31
CA LEU A 190 3.06 -1.99 6.62
C LEU A 190 3.84 -0.87 7.30
N PRO A 191 3.82 -0.68 8.64
CA PRO A 191 4.54 0.42 9.29
C PRO A 191 6.01 0.61 8.84
N PRO A 192 6.88 -0.42 8.87
CA PRO A 192 8.27 -0.25 8.43
C PRO A 192 8.42 0.03 6.93
N LEU A 193 7.43 -0.35 6.11
CA LEU A 193 7.42 -0.08 4.67
C LEU A 193 6.97 1.34 4.32
N LEU A 194 6.24 1.97 5.23
CA LEU A 194 5.68 3.31 5.10
C LEU A 194 6.53 4.39 5.79
N ASP A 195 7.42 4.00 6.69
CA ASP A 195 8.30 4.91 7.42
C ASP A 195 9.14 5.77 6.46
N GLY A 196 9.04 7.09 6.60
CA GLY A 196 9.85 8.07 5.88
C GLY A 196 9.43 8.42 4.45
N GLU A 197 8.49 7.69 3.82
CA GLU A 197 8.27 7.78 2.37
C GLU A 197 7.05 8.58 1.90
N LEU A 198 6.15 9.01 2.78
CA LEU A 198 4.86 9.66 2.40
C LEU A 198 4.97 11.07 1.78
N ARG A 199 6.16 11.50 1.38
CA ARG A 199 6.40 12.84 0.79
C ARG A 199 5.90 12.92 -0.65
N SER A 200 6.13 11.90 -1.47
CA SER A 200 5.75 11.89 -2.88
C SER A 200 4.34 11.32 -3.12
N LEU A 201 3.69 11.74 -4.22
CA LEU A 201 2.39 11.17 -4.62
C LEU A 201 2.50 9.67 -4.89
N ALA A 202 3.58 9.22 -5.54
CA ALA A 202 3.83 7.82 -5.86
C ALA A 202 3.90 6.95 -4.60
N ALA A 203 4.59 7.42 -3.56
CA ALA A 203 4.67 6.73 -2.28
C ALA A 203 3.32 6.68 -1.54
N ARG A 204 2.50 7.74 -1.64
CA ARG A 204 1.14 7.74 -1.08
C ARG A 204 0.23 6.76 -1.81
N LEU A 205 0.34 6.65 -3.13
CA LEU A 205 -0.42 5.69 -3.93
C LEU A 205 0.04 4.26 -3.64
N ARG A 206 1.36 4.03 -3.49
CA ARG A 206 1.92 2.76 -3.00
C ARG A 206 1.32 2.37 -1.65
N ALA A 207 1.37 3.28 -0.68
CA ALA A 207 0.82 3.07 0.65
C ALA A 207 -0.68 2.74 0.63
N LEU A 208 -1.45 3.51 -0.14
CA LEU A 208 -2.87 3.25 -0.34
C LEU A 208 -3.10 1.88 -0.97
N GLY A 209 -2.37 1.52 -2.02
CA GLY A 209 -2.53 0.23 -2.69
C GLY A 209 -2.24 -0.95 -1.77
N LEU A 210 -1.16 -0.89 -0.98
CA LEU A 210 -0.84 -1.91 0.02
C LEU A 210 -1.92 -2.04 1.10
N LEU A 211 -2.51 -0.91 1.53
CA LEU A 211 -3.62 -0.90 2.48
C LEU A 211 -4.89 -1.49 1.87
N LEU A 212 -5.22 -1.12 0.63
CA LEU A 212 -6.42 -1.61 -0.06
C LEU A 212 -6.35 -3.10 -0.34
N ILE A 213 -5.16 -3.65 -0.64
CA ILE A 213 -4.97 -5.11 -0.74
C ILE A 213 -5.34 -5.79 0.59
N ALA A 214 -4.89 -5.23 1.72
CA ALA A 214 -5.24 -5.73 3.05
C ALA A 214 -6.75 -5.63 3.36
N CYS A 215 -7.45 -4.69 2.72
CA CYS A 215 -8.90 -4.53 2.90
C CYS A 215 -9.70 -5.63 2.20
N LEU A 216 -9.17 -6.27 1.15
CA LEU A 216 -9.90 -7.33 0.41
C LEU A 216 -10.37 -8.49 1.31
N PRO A 217 -9.51 -9.12 2.14
CA PRO A 217 -9.95 -10.16 3.07
C PRO A 217 -10.89 -9.64 4.17
N LEU A 218 -10.76 -8.37 4.58
CA LEU A 218 -11.69 -7.74 5.52
C LEU A 218 -13.08 -7.53 4.89
N ILE A 219 -13.13 -7.17 3.60
CA ILE A 219 -14.38 -7.07 2.85
C ILE A 219 -15.03 -8.46 2.74
N ALA A 220 -14.25 -9.51 2.47
CA ALA A 220 -14.75 -10.89 2.44
C ALA A 220 -15.36 -11.29 3.80
N LEU A 221 -14.67 -10.98 4.91
CA LEU A 221 -15.16 -11.22 6.27
C LEU A 221 -16.48 -10.47 6.51
N LEU A 222 -16.53 -9.17 6.22
CA LEU A 222 -17.72 -8.35 6.39
C LEU A 222 -18.87 -8.83 5.51
N ALA A 223 -18.60 -9.31 4.30
CA ALA A 223 -19.61 -9.88 3.42
C ALA A 223 -20.17 -11.20 3.98
N ALA A 224 -19.32 -12.08 4.49
CA ALA A 224 -19.73 -13.37 5.05
C ALA A 224 -20.59 -13.23 6.30
N TYR A 225 -20.23 -12.32 7.21
CA TYR A 225 -20.91 -12.19 8.51
C TYR A 225 -21.91 -11.01 8.58
N GLY A 226 -21.74 -10.00 7.72
CA GLY A 226 -22.58 -8.80 7.70
C GLY A 226 -23.78 -8.89 6.76
N ALA A 227 -23.90 -9.94 5.94
CA ALA A 227 -25.02 -10.09 5.01
C ALA A 227 -26.39 -10.13 5.70
N ALA A 228 -26.45 -10.63 6.93
CA ALA A 228 -27.68 -10.68 7.72
C ALA A 228 -28.16 -9.29 8.19
N TRP A 229 -27.27 -8.30 8.23
CA TRP A 229 -27.55 -7.01 8.88
C TRP A 229 -27.83 -5.89 7.87
N LEU A 230 -27.50 -6.09 6.59
CA LEU A 230 -27.51 -5.04 5.59
C LEU A 230 -28.09 -5.53 4.25
N PRO A 231 -29.03 -4.80 3.62
CA PRO A 231 -29.54 -5.18 2.30
C PRO A 231 -28.45 -5.23 1.23
N ASN A 232 -28.54 -6.19 0.30
CA ASN A 232 -27.54 -6.43 -0.76
C ASN A 232 -27.14 -5.17 -1.55
N ALA A 233 -28.09 -4.24 -1.76
CA ALA A 233 -27.83 -2.98 -2.47
C ALA A 233 -26.80 -2.07 -1.79
N TRP A 234 -26.67 -2.16 -0.46
CA TRP A 234 -25.79 -1.30 0.35
C TRP A 234 -24.46 -1.97 0.67
N GLN A 235 -24.40 -3.30 0.67
CA GLN A 235 -23.20 -4.06 1.03
C GLN A 235 -21.98 -3.65 0.20
N GLY A 236 -22.15 -3.54 -1.13
CA GLY A 236 -21.08 -3.15 -2.04
C GLY A 236 -20.57 -1.71 -1.88
N ARG A 237 -21.29 -0.85 -1.15
CA ARG A 237 -20.87 0.53 -0.86
C ARG A 237 -20.30 0.69 0.55
N ILE A 238 -20.91 0.02 1.53
CA ILE A 238 -20.57 0.21 2.95
C ILE A 238 -19.38 -0.67 3.36
N PHE A 239 -19.32 -1.94 2.96
CA PHE A 239 -18.26 -2.84 3.41
C PHE A 239 -16.85 -2.38 3.01
N PRO A 240 -16.58 -1.90 1.78
CA PRO A 240 -15.27 -1.36 1.44
C PRO A 240 -14.86 -0.17 2.30
N LEU A 241 -15.81 0.72 2.65
CA LEU A 241 -15.55 1.88 3.50
C LEU A 241 -15.23 1.45 4.93
N VAL A 242 -16.01 0.52 5.49
CA VAL A 242 -15.78 0.00 6.84
C VAL A 242 -14.44 -0.74 6.92
N ALA A 243 -14.12 -1.57 5.93
CA ALA A 243 -12.83 -2.25 5.83
C ALA A 243 -11.65 -1.28 5.72
N LEU A 244 -11.78 -0.22 4.90
CA LEU A 244 -10.75 0.78 4.76
C LEU A 244 -10.52 1.58 6.04
N VAL A 245 -11.61 2.03 6.69
CA VAL A 245 -11.53 2.79 7.94
C VAL A 245 -10.94 1.91 9.05
N SER A 246 -11.38 0.66 9.19
CA SER A 246 -10.84 -0.25 10.20
C SER A 246 -9.36 -0.56 9.96
N ALA A 247 -8.95 -0.84 8.72
CA ALA A 247 -7.56 -1.07 8.35
C ALA A 247 -6.70 0.19 8.59
N ALA A 248 -7.19 1.38 8.26
CA ALA A 248 -6.49 2.65 8.48
C ALA A 248 -6.34 2.98 9.98
N LEU A 249 -7.38 2.73 10.78
CA LEU A 249 -7.32 2.90 12.24
C LEU A 249 -6.34 1.91 12.88
N LEU A 250 -6.40 0.65 12.46
CA LEU A 250 -5.49 -0.38 12.95
C LEU A 250 -4.05 -0.06 12.55
N LEU A 251 -3.80 0.36 11.31
CA LEU A 251 -2.49 0.83 10.88
C LEU A 251 -2.01 2.03 11.69
N GLY A 252 -2.90 2.99 11.98
CA GLY A 252 -2.61 4.15 12.83
C GLY A 252 -2.25 3.75 14.27
N ALA A 253 -2.88 2.71 14.82
CA ALA A 253 -2.53 2.16 16.12
C ALA A 253 -1.19 1.41 16.08
N LEU A 254 -0.94 0.62 15.03
CA LEU A 254 0.31 -0.11 14.84
C LEU A 254 1.52 0.81 14.68
N LEU A 255 1.36 1.95 13.99
CA LEU A 255 2.38 2.99 13.87
C LEU A 255 2.76 3.63 15.21
N ARG A 256 1.93 3.46 16.25
CA ARG A 256 2.22 3.94 17.61
C ARG A 256 3.00 2.93 18.44
N LEU A 257 3.11 1.67 17.99
CA LEU A 257 3.82 0.64 18.73
C LEU A 257 5.33 0.78 18.53
N PRO A 258 6.14 0.50 19.57
CA PRO A 258 7.58 0.44 19.41
C PRO A 258 7.96 -0.70 18.45
N PRO A 259 8.99 -0.51 17.60
CA PRO A 259 9.34 -1.44 16.54
C PRO A 259 9.66 -2.85 17.04
N LYS A 260 10.22 -2.97 18.26
CA LYS A 260 10.50 -4.26 18.91
C LYS A 260 9.23 -5.06 19.21
N LEU A 261 8.14 -4.40 19.65
CA LEU A 261 6.87 -5.09 19.91
C LEU A 261 6.22 -5.51 18.60
N LEU A 262 6.28 -4.66 17.58
CA LEU A 262 5.75 -4.95 16.26
C LEU A 262 6.46 -6.16 15.61
N GLN A 263 7.80 -6.22 15.68
CA GLN A 263 8.57 -7.38 15.20
C GLN A 263 8.22 -8.67 15.96
N ARG A 264 8.08 -8.61 17.30
CA ARG A 264 7.64 -9.78 18.09
C ARG A 264 6.24 -10.24 17.69
N GLY A 265 5.33 -9.29 17.48
CA GLY A 265 3.97 -9.57 17.01
C GLY A 265 3.98 -10.26 15.63
N GLN A 266 4.78 -9.76 14.69
CA GLN A 266 4.94 -10.37 13.36
C GLN A 266 5.47 -11.81 13.46
N LEU A 267 6.48 -12.06 14.32
CA LEU A 267 7.04 -13.41 14.52
C LEU A 267 6.01 -14.36 15.11
N LEU A 268 5.25 -13.93 16.12
CA LEU A 268 4.19 -14.75 16.72
C LEU A 268 3.09 -15.07 15.71
N LEU A 269 2.68 -14.08 14.92
CA LEU A 269 1.70 -14.28 13.84
C LEU A 269 2.23 -15.25 12.79
N ALA A 270 3.48 -15.11 12.35
CA ALA A 270 4.09 -16.00 11.36
C ALA A 270 4.21 -17.44 11.88
N LEU A 271 4.62 -17.62 13.14
CA LEU A 271 4.68 -18.95 13.77
C LEU A 271 3.30 -19.59 13.90
N GLY A 272 2.29 -18.82 14.30
CA GLY A 272 0.92 -19.35 14.36
C GLY A 272 0.36 -19.68 12.97
N LEU A 273 0.69 -18.89 11.95
CA LEU A 273 0.34 -19.17 10.55
C LEU A 273 0.91 -20.51 10.09
N LEU A 274 2.20 -20.74 10.37
CA LEU A 274 2.87 -22.02 10.11
C LEU A 274 2.22 -23.18 10.88
N GLY A 275 1.88 -22.98 12.16
CA GLY A 275 1.21 -23.99 12.97
C GLY A 275 -0.16 -24.41 12.40
N VAL A 276 -0.98 -23.43 11.98
CA VAL A 276 -2.27 -23.71 11.34
C VAL A 276 -2.08 -24.41 10.00
N TRP A 277 -1.08 -24.00 9.21
CA TRP A 277 -0.80 -24.66 7.94
C TRP A 277 -0.36 -26.13 8.13
N VAL A 278 0.53 -26.41 9.07
CA VAL A 278 0.93 -27.79 9.39
C VAL A 278 -0.28 -28.63 9.82
N SER A 279 -1.22 -28.04 10.59
CA SER A 279 -2.45 -28.75 11.00
C SER A 279 -3.41 -29.08 9.85
N LEU A 280 -3.28 -28.41 8.70
CA LEU A 280 -4.07 -28.72 7.50
C LEU A 280 -3.49 -29.86 6.66
N LEU A 281 -2.21 -30.21 6.87
CA LEU A 281 -1.52 -31.28 6.16
C LEU A 281 -1.68 -32.65 6.83
N VAL A 282 -2.05 -32.67 8.10
CA VAL A 282 -2.27 -33.89 8.92
C VAL A 282 -3.74 -34.28 8.85
#